data_AF-A0A432MA22-F1
#
_entry.id   AF-A0A432MA22-F1
#
_cell.length_a   1.000
_cell.length_b   1.000
_cell.length_c   1.000
_cell.angle_alpha   90.00
_cell.angle_beta   90.00
_cell.angle_gamma   90.00
#
_symmetry.space_group_name_H-M   'P 1'
#
loop_
_entity.id
_entity.type
_entity.pdbx_description
1 polymer ?
#
loop_
_entity_poly.entity_id
_entity_poly.type
_entity_poly.pdbx_seq_one_letter_code
_entity_poly.pdbx_strand_id
1 'polypeptide(L)'
;MNAECSVRQQYARALLDAVHPARCGDLPESLLQRARHSPLGRRHLVRAALRQAPDVFAPDQERWQAWRDDEPWLQWPHARLQAFTQELGTLALGPALRMLVERDAVLFVRSVLGLENWRRAQHANPWAGSVPEVVRQMGSAVLQQCSHDAQALSEALQERGKIEFLAHAERRHEHLAARLALAYAQVPARPCKGECWLPTAAVPALLVEQQTLDEEAASAPIATQGRIE
;
A
#
# COMPACT_ATOMS: atom_id res chain seq x y z
N MET A 1 -1.47 -24.56 -24.07
CA MET A 1 -1.63 -23.24 -23.42
C MET A 1 -0.30 -22.93 -22.74
N ASN A 2 0.51 -22.00 -23.27
CA ASN A 2 1.88 -21.76 -22.78
C ASN A 2 1.88 -21.27 -21.32
N ALA A 3 2.84 -21.75 -20.52
CA ALA A 3 3.02 -21.36 -19.12
C ALA A 3 3.09 -19.83 -18.96
N GLU A 4 3.73 -19.15 -19.90
CA GLU A 4 3.82 -17.68 -19.97
C GLU A 4 2.45 -17.00 -20.10
N CYS A 5 1.57 -17.55 -20.94
CA CYS A 5 0.23 -17.01 -21.14
C CYS A 5 -0.60 -17.16 -19.85
N SER A 6 -0.40 -18.25 -19.11
CA SER A 6 -1.01 -18.47 -17.79
C SER A 6 -0.52 -17.45 -16.75
N VAL A 7 0.79 -17.19 -16.68
CA VAL A 7 1.37 -16.22 -15.74
C VAL A 7 0.89 -14.80 -16.04
N ARG A 8 0.84 -14.37 -17.30
CA ARG A 8 0.32 -13.04 -17.66
C ARG A 8 -1.16 -12.89 -17.32
N GLN A 9 -1.96 -13.93 -17.52
CA GLN A 9 -3.37 -13.93 -17.13
C GLN A 9 -3.54 -13.85 -15.60
N GLN A 10 -2.68 -14.54 -14.83
CA GLN A 10 -2.68 -14.45 -13.37
C GLN A 10 -2.31 -13.06 -12.89
N TYR A 11 -1.30 -12.42 -13.50
CA TYR A 11 -0.93 -11.05 -13.16
C TYR A 11 -2.03 -10.04 -13.49
N ALA A 12 -2.56 -10.07 -14.71
CA ALA A 12 -3.66 -9.19 -15.10
C ALA A 12 -4.85 -9.36 -14.15
N ARG A 13 -5.10 -10.58 -13.68
CA ARG A 13 -6.12 -10.86 -12.65
C ARG A 13 -5.77 -10.23 -11.30
N ALA A 14 -4.56 -10.41 -10.78
CA ALA A 14 -4.12 -9.81 -9.52
C ALA A 14 -4.21 -8.28 -9.55
N LEU A 15 -3.82 -7.67 -10.68
CA LEU A 15 -3.95 -6.23 -10.89
C LEU A 15 -5.40 -5.76 -10.85
N LEU A 16 -6.30 -6.44 -11.56
CA LEU A 16 -7.74 -6.13 -11.59
C LEU A 16 -8.41 -6.22 -10.23
N ASP A 17 -8.10 -7.29 -9.50
CA ASP A 17 -8.65 -7.53 -8.17
C ASP A 17 -8.25 -6.40 -7.21
N ALA A 18 -7.23 -5.63 -7.59
CA ALA A 18 -6.70 -4.53 -6.82
C ALA A 18 -6.79 -3.15 -7.46
N VAL A 19 -7.62 -3.02 -8.51
CA VAL A 19 -8.15 -1.73 -8.97
C VAL A 19 -9.26 -1.28 -8.02
N HIS A 20 -9.20 -0.02 -7.59
CA HIS A 20 -10.23 0.56 -6.74
C HIS A 20 -11.57 0.64 -7.49
N PRO A 21 -12.70 0.31 -6.85
CA PRO A 21 -14.03 0.39 -7.45
C PRO A 21 -14.34 1.69 -8.19
N ALA A 22 -14.01 2.83 -7.58
CA ALA A 22 -14.17 4.16 -8.17
C ALA A 22 -13.44 4.37 -9.52
N ARG A 23 -12.46 3.52 -9.86
CA ARG A 23 -11.75 3.56 -11.15
C ARG A 23 -12.43 2.71 -12.23
N CYS A 24 -13.44 1.93 -11.87
CA CYS A 24 -14.18 1.08 -12.79
C CYS A 24 -15.46 1.75 -13.32
N GLY A 25 -15.62 3.06 -13.08
CA GLY A 25 -16.81 3.85 -13.40
C GLY A 25 -17.85 3.83 -12.29
N ASP A 26 -19.00 4.46 -12.54
CA ASP A 26 -20.12 4.58 -11.58
C ASP A 26 -20.94 3.29 -11.47
N LEU A 27 -20.26 2.15 -11.31
CA LEU A 27 -20.89 0.84 -11.12
C LEU A 27 -21.08 0.57 -9.62
N PRO A 28 -22.23 0.02 -9.19
CA PRO A 28 -22.42 -0.41 -7.81
C PRO A 28 -21.36 -1.45 -7.39
N GLU A 29 -20.86 -1.37 -6.15
CA GLU A 29 -19.82 -2.28 -5.63
C GLU A 29 -20.20 -3.75 -5.79
N SER A 30 -21.46 -4.10 -5.56
CA SER A 30 -21.96 -5.47 -5.71
C SER A 30 -21.86 -6.00 -7.14
N LEU A 31 -22.03 -5.13 -8.14
CA LEU A 31 -21.86 -5.46 -9.55
C LEU A 31 -20.38 -5.63 -9.89
N LEU A 32 -19.51 -4.76 -9.37
CA LEU A 32 -18.07 -4.88 -9.53
C LEU A 32 -17.53 -6.17 -8.92
N GLN A 33 -17.98 -6.53 -7.72
CA GLN A 33 -17.63 -7.81 -7.08
C GLN A 33 -18.06 -8.99 -7.95
N ARG A 34 -19.31 -9.01 -8.44
CA ARG A 34 -19.75 -10.05 -9.38
C ARG A 34 -18.92 -10.08 -10.67
N ALA A 35 -18.57 -8.91 -11.20
CA ALA A 35 -17.79 -8.78 -12.42
C ALA A 35 -16.36 -9.32 -12.24
N ARG A 36 -15.72 -9.10 -11.09
CA ARG A 36 -14.40 -9.68 -10.73
C ARG A 36 -14.42 -11.21 -10.71
N HIS A 37 -15.55 -11.82 -10.34
CA HIS A 37 -15.69 -13.28 -10.32
C HIS A 37 -16.13 -13.88 -11.66
N SER A 38 -16.75 -13.11 -12.56
CA SER A 38 -17.18 -13.56 -13.88
C SER A 38 -16.09 -13.44 -14.96
N PRO A 39 -15.93 -14.39 -15.90
CA PRO A 39 -14.98 -14.27 -17.01
C PRO A 39 -15.26 -13.06 -17.92
N LEU A 40 -16.53 -12.79 -18.25
CA LEU A 40 -16.91 -11.66 -19.10
C LEU A 40 -16.76 -10.32 -18.35
N GLY A 41 -17.16 -10.29 -17.07
CA GLY A 41 -16.98 -9.12 -16.21
C GLY A 41 -15.51 -8.72 -16.12
N ARG A 42 -14.63 -9.69 -15.85
CA ARG A 42 -13.18 -9.47 -15.84
C ARG A 42 -12.66 -8.90 -17.15
N ARG A 43 -13.07 -9.42 -18.30
CA ARG A 43 -12.65 -8.86 -19.62
C ARG A 43 -13.05 -7.40 -19.78
N HIS A 44 -14.25 -7.01 -19.32
CA HIS A 44 -14.68 -5.61 -19.34
C HIS A 44 -13.85 -4.74 -18.40
N LEU A 45 -13.58 -5.21 -17.18
CA LEU A 45 -12.74 -4.49 -16.23
C LEU A 45 -11.29 -4.34 -16.74
N VAL A 46 -10.70 -5.36 -17.36
CA VAL A 46 -9.37 -5.27 -18.00
C VAL A 46 -9.36 -4.19 -19.06
N ARG A 47 -10.37 -4.16 -19.94
CA ARG A 47 -10.44 -3.13 -20.98
C ARG A 47 -10.62 -1.73 -20.41
N ALA A 48 -11.37 -1.57 -19.32
CA ALA A 48 -11.51 -0.30 -18.63
C ALA A 48 -10.20 0.16 -17.99
N ALA A 49 -9.46 -0.77 -17.36
CA ALA A 49 -8.20 -0.49 -16.70
C ALA A 49 -7.04 -0.25 -17.69
N LEU A 50 -6.98 -1.02 -18.79
CA LEU A 50 -6.04 -0.82 -19.90
C LEU A 50 -6.16 0.57 -20.52
N ARG A 51 -7.37 1.14 -20.61
CA ARG A 51 -7.57 2.51 -21.12
C ARG A 51 -7.01 3.58 -20.17
N GLN A 52 -6.86 3.27 -18.89
CA GLN A 52 -6.37 4.20 -17.88
C GLN A 52 -4.86 4.09 -17.65
N ALA A 53 -4.32 2.87 -17.67
CA ALA A 53 -2.88 2.62 -17.50
C ALA A 53 -2.44 1.44 -18.38
N PRO A 54 -2.25 1.64 -19.70
CA PRO A 54 -1.91 0.56 -20.62
C PRO A 54 -0.59 -0.14 -20.21
N ASP A 55 0.39 0.64 -19.76
CA ASP A 55 1.73 0.16 -19.45
C ASP A 55 1.79 -0.74 -18.21
N VAL A 56 0.78 -0.66 -17.32
CA VAL A 56 0.68 -1.54 -16.13
C VAL A 56 0.06 -2.89 -16.49
N PHE A 57 -0.89 -2.93 -17.43
CA PHE A 57 -1.63 -4.15 -17.79
C PHE A 57 -1.12 -4.87 -19.04
N ALA A 58 -0.33 -4.19 -19.88
CA ALA A 58 0.33 -4.75 -21.05
C ALA A 58 1.84 -4.46 -21.06
N PRO A 59 2.60 -5.05 -20.11
CA PRO A 59 4.06 -5.06 -20.13
C PRO A 59 4.64 -5.45 -21.50
N ASP A 60 5.72 -4.79 -21.90
CA ASP A 60 6.56 -5.29 -22.99
C ASP A 60 7.09 -6.69 -22.65
N GLN A 61 7.05 -7.61 -23.63
CA GLN A 61 7.30 -9.04 -23.45
C GLN A 61 8.71 -9.32 -22.94
N GLU A 62 9.72 -8.56 -23.40
CA GLU A 62 11.10 -8.73 -22.95
C GLU A 62 11.32 -8.21 -21.52
N ARG A 63 10.52 -7.23 -21.09
CA ARG A 63 10.67 -6.57 -19.77
C ARG A 63 9.86 -7.24 -18.67
N TRP A 64 8.86 -8.05 -19.05
CA TRP A 64 7.95 -8.72 -18.12
C TRP A 64 8.65 -9.55 -17.04
N GLN A 65 9.65 -10.34 -17.43
CA GLN A 65 10.36 -11.22 -16.50
C GLN A 65 11.22 -10.40 -15.52
N ALA A 66 11.95 -9.41 -16.03
CA ALA A 66 12.75 -8.50 -15.22
C ALA A 66 11.87 -7.75 -14.21
N TRP A 67 10.69 -7.27 -14.60
CA TRP A 67 9.77 -6.58 -13.68
C TRP A 67 9.28 -7.47 -12.55
N ARG A 68 9.00 -8.74 -12.82
CA ARG A 68 8.54 -9.65 -11.77
C ARG A 68 9.61 -9.88 -10.71
N ASP A 69 10.86 -10.01 -11.17
CA ASP A 69 11.97 -10.37 -10.32
C ASP A 69 12.49 -9.13 -9.56
N ASP A 70 12.48 -7.94 -10.18
CA ASP A 70 12.97 -6.69 -9.57
C ASP A 70 11.89 -5.92 -8.79
N GLU A 71 10.61 -6.04 -9.16
CA GLU A 71 9.48 -5.27 -8.59
C GLU A 71 8.28 -6.17 -8.19
N PRO A 72 8.47 -7.17 -7.31
CA PRO A 72 7.40 -8.11 -6.93
C PRO A 72 6.21 -7.43 -6.25
N TRP A 73 6.38 -6.24 -5.67
CA TRP A 73 5.30 -5.43 -5.10
C TRP A 73 4.25 -4.98 -6.12
N LEU A 74 4.56 -4.98 -7.42
CA LEU A 74 3.55 -4.72 -8.46
C LEU A 74 2.43 -5.76 -8.46
N GLN A 75 2.71 -6.96 -7.96
CA GLN A 75 1.77 -8.08 -7.87
C GLN A 75 0.99 -8.11 -6.57
N TRP A 76 1.28 -7.20 -5.63
CA TRP A 76 0.61 -7.19 -4.34
C TRP A 76 -0.91 -6.99 -4.50
N PRO A 77 -1.71 -7.79 -3.78
CA PRO A 77 -3.15 -7.61 -3.76
C PRO A 77 -3.52 -6.28 -3.11
N HIS A 78 -4.76 -5.83 -3.33
CA HIS A 78 -5.22 -4.52 -2.86
C HIS A 78 -5.04 -4.32 -1.37
N ALA A 79 -5.46 -5.32 -0.59
CA ALA A 79 -5.38 -5.30 0.87
C ALA A 79 -3.93 -5.13 1.34
N ARG A 80 -2.96 -5.73 0.64
CA ARG A 80 -1.55 -5.59 0.97
C ARG A 80 -1.02 -4.21 0.63
N LEU A 81 -1.38 -3.66 -0.53
CA LEU A 81 -1.05 -2.27 -0.87
C LEU A 81 -1.64 -1.29 0.16
N GLN A 82 -2.89 -1.51 0.59
CA GLN A 82 -3.52 -0.70 1.64
C GLN A 82 -2.80 -0.84 2.98
N ALA A 83 -2.50 -2.07 3.43
CA ALA A 83 -1.79 -2.32 4.68
C ALA A 83 -0.40 -1.65 4.68
N PHE A 84 0.35 -1.78 3.59
CA PHE A 84 1.64 -1.12 3.44
C PHE A 84 1.50 0.41 3.40
N THR A 85 0.46 0.93 2.76
CA THR A 85 0.14 2.37 2.78
C THR A 85 -0.10 2.84 4.22
N GLN A 86 -0.92 2.13 4.98
CA GLN A 86 -1.20 2.43 6.39
C GLN A 86 0.07 2.38 7.25
N GLU A 87 0.95 1.41 7.01
CA GLU A 87 2.24 1.30 7.67
C GLU A 87 3.12 2.52 7.38
N LEU A 88 3.23 2.95 6.12
CA LEU A 88 3.99 4.16 5.76
C LEU A 88 3.44 5.41 6.46
N GLY A 89 2.12 5.57 6.51
CA GLY A 89 1.49 6.69 7.23
C GLY A 89 1.79 6.66 8.72
N THR A 90 1.73 5.47 9.32
CA THR A 90 2.08 5.21 10.71
C THR A 90 3.52 5.59 11.01
N LEU A 91 4.46 5.18 10.16
CA LEU A 91 5.88 5.49 10.32
C LEU A 91 6.18 6.98 10.13
N ALA A 92 5.52 7.62 9.17
CA ALA A 92 5.65 9.07 8.93
C ALA A 92 5.17 9.89 10.14
N LEU A 93 4.08 9.47 10.79
CA LEU A 93 3.56 10.10 12.02
C LEU A 93 4.27 9.63 13.30
N GLY A 94 5.06 8.56 13.23
CA GLY A 94 5.80 7.96 14.35
C GLY A 94 6.52 8.96 15.27
N PRO A 95 7.24 9.97 14.74
CA PRO A 95 7.88 10.98 15.56
C PRO A 95 6.93 11.77 16.48
N ALA A 96 5.74 12.12 16.00
CA ALA A 96 4.73 12.80 16.82
C ALA A 96 4.05 11.81 17.79
N LEU A 97 3.78 10.58 17.33
CA LEU A 97 3.20 9.51 18.13
C LEU A 97 4.06 9.13 19.35
N ARG A 98 5.39 9.18 19.21
CA ARG A 98 6.35 8.92 20.31
C ARG A 98 6.36 10.00 21.38
N MET A 99 5.84 11.20 21.09
CA MET A 99 5.76 12.31 22.04
C MET A 99 4.47 12.28 22.89
N LEU A 100 3.56 11.36 22.61
CA LEU A 100 2.33 11.20 23.39
C LEU A 100 2.65 10.63 24.78
N VAL A 101 2.37 11.42 25.81
CA VAL A 101 2.60 11.05 27.22
C VAL A 101 1.30 10.77 27.98
N GLU A 102 0.18 11.34 27.52
CA GLU A 102 -1.10 11.17 28.18
C GLU A 102 -1.68 9.78 27.91
N ARG A 103 -2.09 9.10 28.98
CA ARG A 103 -2.62 7.73 28.91
C ARG A 103 -3.79 7.61 27.93
N ASP A 104 -4.73 8.55 27.98
CA ASP A 104 -5.95 8.48 27.17
C ASP A 104 -5.64 8.68 25.68
N ALA A 105 -4.74 9.60 25.35
CA ALA A 105 -4.25 9.78 23.98
C ALA A 105 -3.53 8.52 23.47
N VAL A 106 -2.68 7.90 24.29
CA VAL A 106 -1.99 6.65 23.94
C VAL A 106 -2.97 5.50 23.72
N LEU A 107 -3.96 5.33 24.60
CA LEU A 107 -4.97 4.28 24.46
C LEU A 107 -5.84 4.49 23.22
N PHE A 108 -6.26 5.73 22.97
CA PHE A 108 -7.01 6.10 21.77
C PHE A 108 -6.22 5.74 20.51
N VAL A 109 -5.00 6.26 20.37
CA VAL A 109 -4.15 6.01 19.19
C VAL A 109 -3.87 4.53 19.01
N ARG A 110 -3.54 3.81 20.09
CA ARG A 110 -3.30 2.36 20.03
C ARG A 110 -4.54 1.58 19.60
N SER A 111 -5.74 2.04 19.96
CA SER A 111 -7.00 1.42 19.50
C SER A 111 -7.24 1.60 18.00
N VAL A 112 -6.83 2.74 17.43
CA VAL A 112 -6.98 3.05 16.00
C VAL A 112 -5.94 2.32 15.15
N LEU A 113 -4.66 2.33 15.56
CA LEU A 113 -3.59 1.71 14.78
C LEU A 113 -3.55 0.18 14.92
N GLY A 114 -4.05 -0.35 16.03
CA GLY A 114 -3.78 -1.71 16.45
C GLY A 114 -2.38 -1.87 17.07
N LEU A 115 -2.15 -3.00 17.74
CA LEU A 115 -0.96 -3.22 18.55
C LEU A 115 0.34 -3.28 17.72
N GLU A 116 0.29 -3.88 16.53
CA GLU A 116 1.47 -4.08 15.67
C GLU A 116 1.98 -2.75 15.12
N ASN A 117 1.10 -1.99 14.45
CA ASN A 117 1.44 -0.67 13.92
C ASN A 117 1.84 0.31 15.02
N TRP A 118 1.20 0.25 16.19
CA TRP A 118 1.62 1.03 17.35
C TRP A 118 3.06 0.71 17.76
N ARG A 119 3.41 -0.57 17.95
CA ARG A 119 4.79 -0.98 18.28
C ARG A 119 5.76 -0.51 17.20
N ARG A 120 5.38 -0.62 15.93
CA ARG A 120 6.21 -0.20 14.81
C ARG A 120 6.47 1.31 14.83
N ALA A 121 5.45 2.13 15.05
CA ALA A 121 5.59 3.58 15.21
C ALA A 121 6.55 3.97 16.35
N GLN A 122 6.52 3.22 17.45
CA GLN A 122 7.36 3.47 18.62
C GLN A 122 8.82 3.06 18.41
N HIS A 123 9.08 1.97 17.69
CA HIS A 123 10.43 1.40 17.58
C HIS A 123 11.16 1.74 16.27
N ALA A 124 10.45 1.85 15.16
CA ALA A 124 11.09 2.10 13.87
C ALA A 124 11.58 3.56 13.78
N ASN A 125 12.85 3.74 13.40
CA ASN A 125 13.44 5.05 13.12
C ASN A 125 14.06 5.11 11.71
N PRO A 126 13.27 5.46 10.69
CA PRO A 126 13.78 5.54 9.33
C PRO A 126 14.76 6.70 9.07
N TRP A 127 14.84 7.70 9.96
CA TRP A 127 15.68 8.90 9.77
C TRP A 127 17.18 8.70 10.03
N ALA A 128 17.63 7.49 10.40
CA ALA A 128 19.04 7.16 10.67
C ALA A 128 19.75 8.20 11.58
N GLY A 129 19.01 8.82 12.49
CA GLY A 129 19.44 10.00 13.24
C GLY A 129 18.27 10.76 13.86
N SER A 130 18.47 12.05 14.11
CA SER A 130 17.42 12.93 14.63
C SER A 130 16.35 13.22 13.58
N VAL A 131 15.10 13.07 13.97
CA VAL A 131 13.98 13.44 13.10
C VAL A 131 13.96 14.96 12.94
N PRO A 132 13.74 15.50 11.72
CA PRO A 132 13.52 16.93 11.52
C PRO A 132 12.38 17.46 12.39
N GLU A 133 12.59 18.60 13.05
CA GLU A 133 11.58 19.21 13.94
C GLU A 133 10.28 19.54 13.20
N VAL A 134 10.36 19.97 11.94
CA VAL A 134 9.19 20.25 11.11
C VAL A 134 8.28 19.02 10.95
N VAL A 135 8.84 17.82 10.81
CA VAL A 135 8.05 16.58 10.69
C VAL A 135 7.33 16.27 11.99
N ARG A 136 7.98 16.49 13.15
CA ARG A 136 7.32 16.36 14.45
C ARG A 136 6.15 17.33 14.59
N GLN A 137 6.36 18.60 14.27
CA GLN A 137 5.33 19.65 14.39
C GLN A 137 4.14 19.38 13.48
N MET A 138 4.39 19.04 12.21
CA MET A 138 3.33 18.70 11.27
C MET A 138 2.56 17.46 11.73
N GLY A 139 3.25 16.43 12.23
CA GLY A 139 2.61 15.25 12.79
C GLY A 139 1.74 15.57 14.00
N SER A 140 2.23 16.39 14.94
CA SER A 140 1.46 16.84 16.09
C SER A 140 0.22 17.64 15.68
N ALA A 141 0.34 18.52 14.68
CA ALA A 141 -0.80 19.27 14.16
C ALA A 141 -1.88 18.36 13.56
N VAL A 142 -1.50 17.31 12.82
CA VAL A 142 -2.43 16.31 12.30
C VAL A 142 -3.15 15.59 13.44
N LEU A 143 -2.41 15.13 14.46
CA LEU A 143 -3.02 14.44 15.61
C LEU A 143 -4.00 15.35 16.37
N GLN A 144 -3.66 16.64 16.54
CA GLN A 144 -4.54 17.62 17.17
C GLN A 144 -5.82 17.86 16.36
N GLN A 145 -5.71 17.99 15.03
CA GLN A 145 -6.87 18.17 14.15
C GLN A 145 -7.86 17.00 14.25
N CYS A 146 -7.37 15.78 14.46
CA CYS A 146 -8.23 14.60 14.59
C CYS A 146 -9.08 14.61 15.87
N SER A 147 -8.74 15.39 16.91
CA SER A 147 -9.61 15.62 18.09
C SER A 147 -10.25 14.36 18.72
N HIS A 148 -9.53 13.23 18.80
CA HIS A 148 -10.03 11.91 19.25
C HIS A 148 -11.09 11.24 18.35
N ASP A 149 -11.22 11.67 17.10
CA ASP A 149 -11.97 10.97 16.07
C ASP A 149 -11.11 9.85 15.45
N ALA A 150 -11.52 8.60 15.68
CA ALA A 150 -10.85 7.42 15.17
C ALA A 150 -10.86 7.35 13.64
N GLN A 151 -11.95 7.78 13.01
CA GLN A 151 -12.10 7.78 11.56
C GLN A 151 -11.19 8.84 10.94
N ALA A 152 -11.19 10.05 11.49
CA ALA A 152 -10.31 11.13 11.02
C ALA A 152 -8.83 10.74 11.15
N LEU A 153 -8.43 10.10 12.25
CA LEU A 153 -7.06 9.62 12.43
C LEU A 153 -6.70 8.51 11.43
N SER A 154 -7.61 7.56 11.18
CA SER A 154 -7.40 6.51 10.20
C SER A 154 -7.25 7.08 8.78
N GLU A 155 -8.09 8.02 8.40
CA GLU A 155 -8.02 8.72 7.11
C GLU A 155 -6.72 9.54 6.98
N ALA A 156 -6.31 10.25 8.03
CA ALA A 156 -5.07 11.02 8.03
C ALA A 156 -3.82 10.12 7.87
N LEU A 157 -3.78 8.97 8.57
CA LEU A 157 -2.73 7.96 8.40
C LEU A 157 -2.71 7.43 6.97
N GLN A 158 -3.88 7.07 6.43
CA GLN A 158 -4.00 6.53 5.09
C GLN A 158 -3.58 7.55 4.02
N GLU A 159 -4.03 8.80 4.12
CA GLU A 159 -3.64 9.88 3.21
C GLU A 159 -2.13 10.14 3.29
N ARG A 160 -1.57 10.22 4.50
CA ARG A 160 -0.13 10.39 4.69
C ARG A 160 0.66 9.26 4.06
N GLY A 161 0.21 8.03 4.24
CA GLY A 161 0.79 6.84 3.63
C GLY A 161 0.76 6.85 2.10
N LYS A 162 -0.39 7.24 1.51
CA LYS A 162 -0.52 7.36 0.05
C LYS A 162 0.51 8.32 -0.51
N ILE A 163 0.69 9.45 0.18
CA ILE A 163 1.66 10.45 -0.22
C ILE A 163 3.09 9.90 -0.22
N GLU A 164 3.51 9.24 0.86
CA GLU A 164 4.86 8.65 0.94
C GLU A 164 5.07 7.60 -0.17
N PHE A 165 4.07 6.75 -0.41
CA PHE A 165 4.19 5.66 -1.37
C PHE A 165 4.22 6.17 -2.82
N LEU A 166 3.29 7.06 -3.18
CA LEU A 166 3.24 7.65 -4.52
C LEU A 166 4.49 8.46 -4.82
N ALA A 167 4.95 9.28 -3.87
CA ALA A 167 6.13 10.08 -4.10
C ALA A 167 7.41 9.23 -4.24
N HIS A 168 7.51 8.09 -3.56
CA HIS A 168 8.57 7.12 -3.83
C HIS A 168 8.44 6.54 -5.25
N ALA A 169 7.25 6.08 -5.62
CA ALA A 169 6.98 5.49 -6.92
C ALA A 169 7.28 6.46 -8.07
N GLU A 170 6.85 7.71 -8.01
CA GLU A 170 7.09 8.72 -9.05
C GLU A 170 8.55 9.19 -9.17
N ARG A 171 9.41 8.83 -8.20
CA ARG A 171 10.84 9.10 -8.26
C ARG A 171 11.63 7.97 -8.94
N ARG A 172 11.15 6.73 -8.86
CA ARG A 172 11.96 5.54 -9.19
C ARG A 172 11.24 4.49 -10.03
N HIS A 173 9.91 4.41 -9.97
CA HIS A 173 9.09 3.32 -10.49
C HIS A 173 7.78 3.86 -11.11
N GLU A 174 7.83 4.27 -12.38
CA GLU A 174 6.65 4.83 -13.09
C GLU A 174 5.46 3.86 -13.10
N HIS A 175 5.72 2.56 -13.26
CA HIS A 175 4.68 1.53 -13.25
C HIS A 175 4.03 1.37 -11.88
N LEU A 176 4.80 1.46 -10.81
CA LEU A 176 4.26 1.46 -9.45
C LEU A 176 3.40 2.70 -9.22
N ALA A 177 3.80 3.87 -9.72
CA ALA A 177 3.00 5.09 -9.57
C ALA A 177 1.65 4.95 -10.27
N ALA A 178 1.65 4.46 -11.53
CA ALA A 178 0.44 4.17 -12.27
C ALA A 178 -0.43 3.09 -11.59
N ARG A 179 0.21 2.07 -11.02
CA ARG A 179 -0.46 1.01 -10.27
C ARG A 179 -1.17 1.52 -9.01
N LEU A 180 -0.51 2.38 -8.25
CA LEU A 180 -1.07 3.01 -7.04
C LEU A 180 -2.20 3.98 -7.38
N ALA A 181 -2.08 4.73 -8.47
CA ALA A 181 -3.15 5.61 -8.95
C ALA A 181 -4.45 4.84 -9.25
N LEU A 182 -4.34 3.60 -9.72
CA LEU A 182 -5.48 2.69 -9.91
C LEU A 182 -5.97 2.05 -8.62
N ALA A 183 -5.08 1.83 -7.65
CA ALA A 183 -5.43 1.24 -6.36
C ALA A 183 -6.14 2.23 -5.43
N TYR A 184 -5.98 3.54 -5.61
CA TYR A 184 -6.57 4.54 -4.73
C TYR A 184 -7.83 5.18 -5.31
N ALA A 185 -8.86 5.29 -4.46
CA ALA A 185 -10.13 5.97 -4.77
C ALA A 185 -9.87 7.40 -5.25
N GLN A 186 -9.03 8.10 -4.50
CA GLN A 186 -8.54 9.44 -4.78
C GLN A 186 -7.03 9.40 -4.68
N VAL A 187 -6.38 9.92 -5.71
CA VAL A 187 -4.94 10.18 -5.68
C VAL A 187 -4.81 11.56 -5.04
N PRO A 188 -3.97 11.73 -4.01
CA PRO A 188 -3.65 13.04 -3.46
C PRO A 188 -3.32 14.02 -4.59
N ALA A 189 -3.81 15.26 -4.50
CA ALA A 189 -3.74 16.23 -5.59
C ALA A 189 -2.28 16.63 -5.91
N ARG A 190 -1.66 15.89 -6.84
CA ARG A 190 -0.32 16.08 -7.43
C ARG A 190 0.87 15.96 -6.45
N PRO A 191 2.09 15.66 -6.97
CA PRO A 191 3.02 14.85 -6.22
C PRO A 191 3.92 15.61 -5.27
N CYS A 192 3.83 15.16 -4.03
CA CYS A 192 4.60 15.48 -2.85
C CYS A 192 6.09 15.11 -2.92
N LYS A 193 6.78 15.30 -4.07
CA LYS A 193 8.26 15.15 -4.09
C LYS A 193 8.92 16.06 -3.04
N GLY A 194 8.28 17.19 -2.70
CA GLY A 194 8.68 18.07 -1.60
C GLY A 194 7.92 17.89 -0.28
N GLU A 195 6.90 17.02 -0.20
CA GLU A 195 6.08 16.85 1.01
C GLU A 195 6.21 15.45 1.65
N CYS A 196 7.18 14.65 1.19
CA CYS A 196 7.56 13.41 1.89
C CYS A 196 8.15 13.74 3.25
N TRP A 197 7.63 13.10 4.29
CA TRP A 197 8.20 13.20 5.63
C TRP A 197 9.25 12.11 5.87
N LEU A 198 9.06 10.95 5.23
CA LEU A 198 10.02 9.86 5.32
C LEU A 198 11.26 10.18 4.47
N PRO A 199 12.46 9.78 4.93
CA PRO A 199 13.67 9.86 4.13
C PRO A 199 13.54 9.05 2.84
N THR A 200 14.22 9.50 1.78
CA THR A 200 14.22 8.84 0.47
C THR A 200 14.62 7.36 0.48
N ALA A 201 15.39 6.92 1.48
CA ALA A 201 15.81 5.52 1.63
C ALA A 201 14.80 4.64 2.41
N ALA A 202 13.84 5.25 3.11
CA ALA A 202 12.96 4.52 4.03
C ALA A 202 11.99 3.57 3.32
N VAL A 203 11.24 4.06 2.32
CA VAL A 203 10.29 3.23 1.57
C VAL A 203 10.98 2.06 0.85
N PRO A 204 12.11 2.23 0.14
CA PRO A 204 12.86 1.10 -0.42
C PRO A 204 13.28 0.07 0.63
N ALA A 205 13.80 0.50 1.78
CA ALA A 205 14.22 -0.43 2.84
C ALA A 205 13.04 -1.25 3.37
N LEU A 206 11.87 -0.62 3.54
CA LEU A 206 10.65 -1.31 3.97
C LEU A 206 10.11 -2.27 2.90
N LEU A 207 10.21 -1.92 1.61
CA LEU A 207 9.82 -2.82 0.53
C LEU A 207 10.69 -4.09 0.53
N VAL A 208 12.00 -3.96 0.74
CA VAL A 208 12.92 -5.10 0.87
C VAL A 208 12.56 -5.95 2.09
N GLU A 209 12.31 -5.32 3.24
CA GLU A 209 11.89 -6.04 4.45
C GLU A 209 10.61 -6.86 4.21
N GLN A 210 9.62 -6.27 3.53
CA GLN A 210 8.36 -6.95 3.20
C GLN A 210 8.56 -8.14 2.24
N GLN A 211 9.52 -8.05 1.32
CA GLN A 211 9.88 -9.18 0.44
C GLN A 211 10.49 -10.33 1.24
N THR A 212 11.43 -10.04 2.15
CA THR A 212 12.05 -11.06 2.99
C THR A 212 11.01 -11.79 3.84
N LEU A 213 10.06 -11.05 4.43
CA LEU A 213 8.96 -11.64 5.19
C LEU A 213 8.07 -12.56 4.33
N ASP A 214 7.86 -12.21 3.06
CA ASP A 214 7.09 -13.04 2.13
C ASP A 214 7.81 -14.33 1.75
N GLU A 215 9.11 -14.24 1.52
CA GLU A 215 9.95 -15.40 1.20
C GLU A 215 10.04 -16.36 2.39
N GLU A 216 10.16 -15.84 3.61
CA GLU A 216 10.11 -16.62 4.85
C GLU A 216 8.76 -17.30 5.05
N ALA A 217 7.65 -16.56 4.83
CA ALA A 217 6.31 -17.11 4.93
C ALA A 217 6.03 -18.19 3.87
N ALA A 218 6.56 -18.03 2.66
CA ALA A 218 6.44 -19.01 1.59
C ALA A 218 7.32 -20.25 1.80
N SER A 219 8.45 -20.10 2.51
CA SER A 219 9.39 -21.18 2.83
C SER A 219 9.07 -21.93 4.12
N ALA A 220 8.12 -21.42 4.92
CA ALA A 220 7.69 -22.08 6.14
C ALA A 220 7.06 -23.45 5.81
N PRO A 221 7.54 -24.56 6.42
CA PRO A 221 6.97 -25.87 6.17
C PRO A 221 5.49 -25.86 6.55
N ILE A 222 4.63 -26.34 5.65
CA ILE A 222 3.22 -26.59 5.94
C ILE A 222 3.19 -27.61 7.08
N ALA A 223 3.03 -27.13 8.31
CA ALA A 223 2.83 -27.99 9.45
C ALA A 223 1.55 -28.78 9.18
N THR A 224 1.73 -30.07 8.85
CA THR A 224 0.69 -31.06 8.65
C THR A 224 -0.26 -30.97 9.84
N GLN A 225 -1.43 -30.35 9.65
CA GLN A 225 -2.50 -30.38 10.64
C GLN A 225 -2.83 -31.86 10.84
N GLY A 226 -2.39 -32.37 11.99
CA GLY A 226 -2.62 -33.74 12.39
C GLY A 226 -4.10 -34.05 12.35
N ARG A 227 -4.43 -35.15 11.67
CA ARG A 227 -5.60 -35.97 11.97
C ARG A 227 -5.69 -36.13 13.48
N ILE A 228 -6.78 -35.65 14.06
CA ILE A 228 -7.31 -36.23 15.28
C ILE A 228 -8.48 -37.10 14.80
N GLU A 229 -8.26 -38.42 14.94
CA GLU A 229 -9.27 -39.47 14.79
C GLU A 229 -10.32 -39.40 15.90
#